data_AF-X1VS74-F1
#
_entry.id   AF-X1VS74-F1
#
_cell.length_a   1.000
_cell.length_b   1.000
_cell.length_c   1.000
_cell.angle_alpha   90.00
_cell.angle_beta   90.00
_cell.angle_gamma   90.00
#
_symmetry.space_group_name_H-M   'P 1'
#
loop_
_entity.id
_entity.type
_entity.pdbx_description
1 polymer ?
#
loop_
_entity_poly.entity_id
_entity_poly.type
_entity_poly.pdbx_seq_one_letter_code
_entity_poly.pdbx_strand_id
1 'polypeptide(L)' 'MQITQVQIGNFLYPLTEGQPLPIKTGEVIRVFFAFKGKVPERTEVRIW' A
#
# COMPACT_ATOMS: atom_id res chain seq x y z
N MET A 1 -1.44 8.77 6.14
CA MET A 1 -1.31 7.75 5.07
C MET A 1 -0.44 6.65 5.63
N GLN A 2 -0.99 5.47 5.90
CA GLN A 2 -0.22 4.34 6.40
C GLN A 2 -0.24 3.27 5.32
N ILE A 3 0.92 2.96 4.76
CA ILE A 3 1.06 1.80 3.90
C ILE A 3 0.97 0.57 4.81
N THR A 4 0.01 -0.31 4.56
CA THR A 4 -0.25 -1.45 5.45
C THR A 4 0.26 -2.76 4.87
N GLN A 5 0.19 -2.92 3.55
CA GLN A 5 0.48 -4.19 2.89
C GLN A 5 1.05 -3.99 1.49
N VAL A 6 1.85 -4.96 1.02
CA VAL A 6 2.33 -5.04 -0.35
C VAL A 6 2.06 -6.43 -0.89
N GLN A 7 1.59 -6.49 -2.13
CA GLN A 7 1.50 -7.73 -2.88
C GLN A 7 2.68 -7.85 -3.86
N ILE A 8 3.36 -9.00 -3.80
CA ILE A 8 4.43 -9.41 -4.71
C ILE A 8 3.98 -10.72 -5.34
N GLY A 9 3.75 -10.71 -6.66
CA GLY A 9 3.08 -11.83 -7.34
C GLY A 9 1.70 -12.10 -6.72
N ASN A 10 1.54 -13.26 -6.08
CA ASN A 10 0.29 -13.68 -5.44
C ASN A 10 0.35 -13.64 -3.90
N PHE A 11 1.44 -13.14 -3.32
CA PHE A 11 1.63 -13.10 -1.87
C PHE A 11 1.44 -11.69 -1.33
N LEU A 12 0.69 -11.57 -0.22
CA LEU A 12 0.51 -10.33 0.54
C LEU A 12 1.45 -10.33 1.74
N TYR A 13 2.27 -9.30 1.84
CA TYR A 13 3.20 -9.06 2.93
C TYR A 13 2.76 -7.85 3.75
N PRO A 14 2.78 -7.90 5.09
CA PRO A 14 2.65 -6.70 5.89
C PRO A 14 3.88 -5.80 5.67
N LEU A 15 3.66 -4.49 5.46
CA LEU A 15 4.76 -3.54 5.42
C LEU A 15 5.09 -3.07 6.82
N THR A 16 6.22 -3.57 7.32
CA THR A 16 6.89 -3.01 8.49
C THR A 16 8.13 -2.27 8.00
N GLU A 17 8.38 -1.07 8.53
CA GLU A 17 9.56 -0.29 8.16
C GLU A 17 10.84 -1.08 8.45
N GLY A 18 11.79 -1.08 7.52
CA GLY A 18 13.05 -1.82 7.62
C GLY A 18 12.96 -3.32 7.31
N GLN A 19 11.78 -3.88 7.05
CA GLN A 19 11.64 -5.28 6.67
C GLN A 19 12.03 -5.50 5.19
N PRO A 20 12.99 -6.39 4.89
CA PRO A 20 13.33 -6.71 3.51
C PRO A 20 12.18 -7.47 2.85
N LEU A 21 11.78 -7.00 1.67
CA LEU A 21 10.78 -7.66 0.83
C LEU A 21 11.48 -8.55 -0.20
N PRO A 22 11.00 -9.79 -0.43
CA PRO A 22 11.60 -10.69 -1.41
C PRO A 22 11.15 -10.31 -2.83
N ILE A 23 11.71 -9.22 -3.36
CA ILE A 23 11.45 -8.70 -4.70
C ILE A 23 12.62 -8.96 -5.64
N LYS A 24 12.32 -9.27 -6.90
CA LYS A 24 13.32 -9.40 -7.98
C LYS A 24 13.15 -8.28 -9.00
N THR A 25 14.24 -7.96 -9.70
CA THR A 25 14.20 -7.00 -10.81
C THR A 25 13.19 -7.45 -11.87
N GLY A 26 12.28 -6.53 -12.24
CA GLY A 26 11.21 -6.79 -13.20
C GLY A 26 9.89 -7.28 -12.60
N GLU A 27 9.82 -7.53 -11.29
CA GLU A 27 8.55 -7.87 -10.63
C GLU A 27 7.69 -6.62 -10.41
N VAL A 28 6.37 -6.80 -10.60
CA VAL A 28 5.38 -5.76 -10.32
C VAL A 28 4.95 -5.86 -8.85
N ILE A 29 5.04 -4.73 -8.16
CA ILE A 29 4.64 -4.59 -6.75
C ILE A 29 3.33 -3.82 -6.69
N ARG A 30 2.33 -4.34 -5.97
CA ARG A 30 1.11 -3.59 -5.64
C ARG A 30 1.17 -3.12 -4.20
N VAL A 31 1.11 -1.81 -3.99
CA VAL A 31 1.22 -1.19 -2.67
C VAL A 31 -0.18 -0.81 -2.19
N PHE A 32 -0.58 -1.31 -1.02
CA PHE A 32 -1.85 -1.00 -0.39
C PHE A 32 -1.63 -0.01 0.75
N PHE A 33 -2.27 1.15 0.63
CA PHE A 33 -2.26 2.19 1.65
C PHE A 33 -3.66 2.40 2.20
N ALA A 34 -3.72 2.59 3.51
CA ALA A 34 -4.92 3.00 4.21
C ALA A 34 -4.73 4.43 4.71
N PHE A 35 -5.76 5.26 4.55
CA PHE A 35 -5.86 6.55 5.22
C PHE A 35 -7.17 6.57 6.00
N LYS A 36 -7.13 7.17 7.19
CA LYS A 36 -8.32 7.40 8.01
C LYS A 36 -8.50 8.91 8.15
N GLY A 37 -9.67 9.40 7.78
CA GLY A 37 -10.05 10.81 7.90
C GLY A 37 -11.56 10.95 7.82
N LYS A 38 -12.11 11.99 8.46
CA LYS A 38 -13.52 12.35 8.25
C LYS A 38 -13.63 13.04 6.89
N VAL A 39 -14.28 12.39 5.93
CA VAL A 39 -14.54 12.97 4.61
C VAL A 39 -15.86 13.75 4.68
N PRO A 40 -15.91 15.04 4.30
CA PRO A 40 -17.19 15.74 4.14
C PRO A 40 -18.05 15.02 3.11
N GLU A 41 -19.39 15.02 3.26
CA GLU A 41 -20.34 14.27 2.42
C GLU A 41 -20.21 14.47 0.89
N ARG A 42 -19.45 15.48 0.44
CA ARG A 42 -19.23 15.81 -0.98
C ARG A 42 -17.76 16.07 -1.31
N THR A 43 -16.86 15.16 -0.96
CA THR A 43 -15.45 15.31 -1.37
C THR A 43 -14.90 14.01 -1.92
N GLU A 44 -14.40 14.08 -3.16
CA GLU A 44 -13.67 12.99 -3.79
C GLU A 44 -12.27 12.89 -3.14
N VAL A 45 -11.90 11.68 -2.75
CA VAL A 45 -10.56 11.45 -2.21
C VAL A 45 -9.57 11.37 -3.37
N ARG A 46 -8.70 12.37 -3.50
CA ARG A 46 -7.59 12.32 -4.46
C ARG A 46 -6.51 11.38 -3.96
N ILE A 47 -6.22 10.36 -4.76
CA ILE A 47 -5.08 9.46 -4.59
C ILE A 47 -3.97 10.01 -5.51
N TRP A 48 -2.90 10.54 -4.94
CA TRP A 48 -1.65 10.88 -5.66
C TRP A 48 -0.49 10.06 -5.12
#